data_AF-A0A354X5B1-F1
#
_entry.id   AF-A0A354X5B1-F1
#
_cell.length_a   1.000
_cell.length_b   1.000
_cell.length_c   1.000
_cell.angle_alpha   90.00
_cell.angle_beta   90.00
_cell.angle_gamma   90.00
#
_symmetry.space_group_name_H-M   'P 1'
#
loop_
_entity.id
_entity.type
_entity.pdbx_description
1 polymer ?
#
loop_
_entity_poly.entity_id
_entity_poly.type
_entity_poly.pdbx_seq_one_letter_code
_entity_poly.pdbx_strand_id
1 'polypeptide(L)'
;MKRMLDMVVLSNERLNDQNNLLKVTPATGEKLPDTVSPGQFVQIRIENSVHTFLRRPISVNFVDTSLNQLWLLVQNVGEGTKHLCNYSEGEKINIIFP
;
A
#
# COMPACT_ATOMS: atom_id res chain seq x y z
N MET A 1 18.62 5.11 2.83
CA MET A 1 17.93 6.41 2.62
C MET A 1 16.48 6.08 2.30
N LYS A 2 15.50 6.69 2.98
CA LYS A 2 14.08 6.37 2.76
C LYS A 2 13.66 6.75 1.34
N ARG A 3 13.04 5.82 0.62
CA ARG A 3 12.53 6.05 -0.74
C ARG A 3 11.04 6.34 -0.70
N MET A 4 10.57 7.24 -1.55
CA MET A 4 9.16 7.54 -1.73
C MET A 4 8.80 7.30 -3.20
N LEU A 5 7.79 6.47 -3.45
CA LEU A 5 7.33 6.15 -4.80
C LEU A 5 5.82 6.33 -4.91
N ASP A 6 5.37 6.75 -6.09
CA ASP A 6 3.99 6.58 -6.49
C ASP A 6 3.81 5.17 -7.05
N MET A 7 2.83 4.47 -6.51
CA MET A 7 2.46 3.11 -6.87
C MET A 7 1.11 3.13 -7.56
N VAL A 8 0.83 2.11 -8.38
CA VAL A 8 -0.49 1.86 -8.94
C VAL A 8 -1.09 0.63 -8.30
N VAL A 9 -2.39 0.68 -8.02
CA VAL A 9 -3.16 -0.47 -7.52
C VAL A 9 -3.36 -1.46 -8.65
N LEU A 10 -2.92 -2.69 -8.44
CA LEU A 10 -3.17 -3.82 -9.33
C LEU A 10 -4.44 -4.56 -8.93
N SER A 11 -4.71 -4.69 -7.63
CA SER A 11 -5.94 -5.30 -7.12
C SER A 11 -6.14 -4.95 -5.64
N ASN A 12 -7.40 -4.99 -5.21
CA ASN A 12 -7.81 -4.79 -3.83
C ASN A 12 -8.84 -5.86 -3.46
N GLU A 13 -8.36 -6.99 -2.97
CA GLU A 13 -9.15 -8.18 -2.74
C GLU A 13 -9.69 -8.20 -1.31
N ARG A 14 -11.01 -8.25 -1.13
CA ARG A 14 -11.62 -8.40 0.20
C ARG A 14 -11.45 -9.84 0.68
N LEU A 15 -10.68 -10.05 1.74
CA LEU A 15 -10.45 -11.37 2.33
C LEU A 15 -11.54 -11.75 3.33
N ASN A 16 -12.04 -10.77 4.08
CA ASN A 16 -13.16 -10.92 5.01
C ASN A 16 -13.80 -9.54 5.28
N ASP A 17 -14.66 -9.45 6.29
CA ASP A 17 -15.38 -8.22 6.57
C ASP A 17 -14.51 -7.02 6.94
N GLN A 18 -13.31 -7.28 7.47
CA GLN A 18 -12.41 -6.27 8.01
C GLN A 18 -11.08 -6.16 7.28
N ASN A 19 -10.73 -7.10 6.39
CA ASN A 19 -9.39 -7.18 5.82
C ASN A 19 -9.41 -7.25 4.30
N ASN A 20 -8.53 -6.46 3.69
CA ASN A 20 -8.25 -6.51 2.26
C ASN A 20 -6.77 -6.81 2.00
N LEU A 21 -6.51 -7.53 0.92
CA LEU A 21 -5.19 -7.68 0.33
C LEU A 21 -5.04 -6.67 -0.82
N LEU A 22 -4.22 -5.65 -0.58
CA LEU A 22 -3.92 -4.62 -1.56
C LEU A 22 -2.61 -4.96 -2.26
N LYS A 23 -2.64 -5.14 -3.59
CA LYS A 23 -1.46 -5.40 -4.41
C LYS A 23 -1.13 -4.16 -5.23
N VAL A 24 0.12 -3.72 -5.16
CA VAL A 24 0.57 -2.50 -5.85
C VAL A 24 1.90 -2.73 -6.56
N THR A 25 2.17 -1.94 -7.60
CA THR A 25 3.46 -1.92 -8.32
C THR A 25 3.91 -0.47 -8.57
N PRO A 26 5.22 -0.18 -8.70
CA PRO A 26 5.67 1.19 -8.97
C PRO A 26 5.08 1.74 -10.27
N ALA A 27 4.49 2.94 -10.23
CA ALA A 27 3.79 3.53 -11.37
C ALA A 27 4.73 3.86 -12.55
N THR A 28 6.03 4.00 -12.28
CA THR A 28 7.09 4.25 -13.25
C THR A 28 7.63 2.97 -13.90
N GLY A 29 7.26 1.79 -13.39
CA GLY A 29 7.83 0.50 -13.79
C GLY A 29 9.22 0.22 -13.22
N GLU A 30 9.73 1.07 -12.33
CA GLU A 30 11.00 0.81 -11.63
C GLU A 30 10.90 -0.38 -10.67
N LYS A 31 12.04 -0.94 -10.27
CA LYS A 31 12.07 -2.03 -9.30
C LYS A 31 11.71 -1.54 -7.89
N LEU A 32 10.98 -2.39 -7.16
CA LEU A 32 10.77 -2.21 -5.73
C LEU A 32 12.12 -2.06 -4.98
N PRO A 33 12.21 -1.22 -3.94
CA PRO A 33 13.43 -1.09 -3.15
C PRO A 33 13.84 -2.43 -2.50
N ASP A 34 15.11 -2.81 -2.60
CA ASP A 34 15.64 -4.03 -1.95
C ASP A 34 15.57 -3.98 -0.41
N THR A 35 15.29 -2.80 0.16
CA THR A 35 15.13 -2.60 1.61
C THR A 35 13.77 -3.06 2.15
N VAL A 36 12.80 -3.35 1.28
CA VAL A 36 11.44 -3.74 1.69
C VAL A 36 11.32 -5.26 1.81
N SER A 37 10.79 -5.72 2.95
CA SER A 37 10.60 -7.14 3.24
C SER A 37 9.35 -7.40 4.09
N PRO A 38 8.78 -8.62 4.04
CA PRO A 38 7.66 -9.00 4.90
C PRO A 38 7.96 -8.77 6.39
N GLY A 39 6.96 -8.29 7.12
CA GLY A 39 7.08 -7.94 8.54
C GLY A 39 7.56 -6.51 8.81
N GLN A 40 8.04 -5.78 7.79
CA GLN A 40 8.27 -4.34 7.88
C GLN A 40 6.97 -3.53 7.64
N PHE A 41 7.07 -2.21 7.75
CA PHE A 41 5.96 -1.29 7.51
C PHE A 41 6.33 -0.25 6.45
N VAL A 42 5.38 0.03 5.56
CA VAL A 42 5.43 1.18 4.65
C VAL A 42 4.49 2.28 5.15
N GLN A 43 4.76 3.53 4.79
CA GLN A 43 3.89 4.67 5.15
C GLN A 43 3.12 5.17 3.93
N ILE A 44 1.80 4.98 3.96
CA ILE A 44 0.91 5.33 2.86
C ILE A 44 0.28 6.71 3.10
N ARG A 45 0.33 7.57 2.09
CA ARG A 45 -0.47 8.81 2.09
C ARG A 45 -1.91 8.49 1.72
N ILE A 46 -2.85 8.95 2.54
CA ILE A 46 -4.29 8.87 2.26
C ILE A 46 -4.72 10.20 1.67
N GLU A 47 -5.08 10.23 0.39
CA GLU A 47 -5.65 11.43 -0.22
C GLU A 47 -7.10 11.64 0.25
N ASN A 48 -7.62 12.87 0.15
CA ASN A 48 -9.03 13.23 0.41
C ASN A 48 -9.59 12.91 1.80
N SER A 49 -8.75 12.54 2.76
CA SER A 49 -9.18 12.28 4.12
C SER A 49 -9.03 13.53 4.97
N VAL A 50 -10.16 14.25 5.12
CA VAL A 50 -10.30 15.55 5.78
C VAL A 50 -9.74 15.58 7.21
N HIS A 51 -9.63 14.40 7.85
CA HIS A 51 -9.20 14.26 9.23
C HIS A 51 -7.84 13.55 9.40
N THR A 52 -7.15 13.14 8.31
CA THR A 52 -5.90 12.39 8.43
C THR A 52 -4.69 13.17 7.92
N PHE A 53 -4.04 13.87 8.84
CA PHE A 53 -2.80 14.61 8.57
C PHE A 53 -1.57 13.70 8.43
N LEU A 54 -1.61 12.51 9.01
CA LEU A 54 -0.48 11.57 9.05
C LEU A 54 -0.67 10.42 8.08
N ARG A 55 0.46 9.97 7.51
CA ARG A 55 0.52 8.73 6.74
C ARG A 55 0.19 7.53 7.63
N ARG A 56 -0.36 6.48 7.02
CA ARG A 56 -0.71 5.25 7.73
C ARG A 56 0.40 4.22 7.58
N PRO A 57 0.96 3.72 8.69
CA PRO A 57 1.87 2.58 8.64
C PRO A 57 1.07 1.33 8.31
N ILE A 58 1.43 0.63 7.24
CA ILE A 58 0.79 -0.61 6.81
C ILE A 58 1.87 -1.69 6.70
N SER A 59 1.60 -2.86 7.27
CA SER A 59 2.54 -3.98 7.26
C SER A 59 2.69 -4.54 5.85
N VAL A 60 3.93 -4.80 5.45
CA VAL A 60 4.27 -5.54 4.25
C VAL A 60 3.91 -7.00 4.50
N ASN A 61 2.94 -7.50 3.75
CA ASN A 61 2.52 -8.90 3.82
C ASN A 61 3.44 -9.78 2.96
N PHE A 62 3.72 -9.35 1.73
CA PHE A 62 4.55 -10.10 0.79
C PHE A 62 5.21 -9.16 -0.24
N VAL A 63 6.36 -9.58 -0.76
CA VAL A 63 7.08 -8.89 -1.85
C VAL A 63 7.35 -9.92 -2.94
N ASP A 64 6.65 -9.80 -4.06
CA ASP A 64 6.91 -10.62 -5.24
C ASP A 64 7.89 -9.89 -6.16
N THR A 65 9.16 -10.26 -6.08
CA THR A 65 10.21 -9.66 -6.91
C THR A 65 10.15 -10.08 -8.36
N SER A 66 9.52 -11.22 -8.67
CA SER A 66 9.38 -11.73 -10.04
C SER A 66 8.34 -10.92 -10.82
N LEU A 67 7.25 -10.56 -10.15
CA LEU A 67 6.18 -9.74 -10.71
C LEU A 67 6.34 -8.24 -10.39
N ASN A 68 7.36 -7.88 -9.60
CA ASN A 68 7.58 -6.53 -9.08
C ASN A 68 6.36 -5.96 -8.34
N GLN A 69 5.79 -6.75 -7.44
CA GLN A 69 4.58 -6.42 -6.68
C GLN A 69 4.83 -6.37 -5.17
N LEU A 70 4.23 -5.37 -4.54
CA LEU A 70 4.17 -5.23 -3.09
C LEU A 70 2.76 -5.54 -2.64
N TRP A 71 2.62 -6.46 -1.69
CA TRP A 71 1.33 -6.87 -1.15
C TRP A 71 1.20 -6.39 0.29
N LEU A 72 0.07 -5.75 0.57
CA LEU A 72 -0.20 -5.08 1.83
C LEU A 72 -1.50 -5.63 2.41
N LEU A 73 -1.44 -6.14 3.64
CA LEU A 73 -2.64 -6.54 4.36
C LEU A 73 -3.19 -5.30 5.09
N VAL A 74 -4.39 -4.87 4.72
CA VAL A 74 -5.00 -3.65 5.26
C VAL A 74 -6.24 -4.04 6.06
N GLN A 75 -6.26 -3.68 7.35
CA GLN A 75 -7.43 -3.82 8.20
C GLN A 75 -8.24 -2.52 8.26
N ASN A 76 -9.54 -2.61 8.01
CA ASN A 76 -10.49 -1.52 8.08
C ASN A 76 -10.88 -1.23 9.56
N VAL A 77 -10.12 -0.34 10.20
CA VAL A 77 -10.26 0.01 11.63
C VAL A 77 -10.50 1.50 11.87
N GLY A 78 -10.45 2.32 10.82
CA GLY A 78 -10.69 3.77 10.91
C GLY A 78 -10.72 4.42 9.53
N GLU A 79 -11.05 5.71 9.46
CA GLU A 79 -11.30 6.39 8.18
C GLU A 79 -10.16 6.24 7.16
N GLY A 80 -8.90 6.37 7.61
CA GLY A 80 -7.74 6.26 6.72
C GLY A 80 -7.62 4.87 6.08
N THR A 81 -7.81 3.80 6.84
CA THR A 81 -7.72 2.43 6.29
C THR A 81 -9.01 2.01 5.59
N LYS A 82 -10.16 2.58 5.98
CA LYS A 82 -11.41 2.46 5.21
C LYS A 82 -11.21 3.00 3.80
N HIS A 83 -10.52 4.12 3.64
CA HIS A 83 -10.23 4.66 2.31
C HIS A 83 -9.36 3.70 1.50
N LEU A 84 -8.27 3.17 2.08
CA LEU A 84 -7.41 2.15 1.46
C LEU A 84 -8.19 0.89 1.03
N CYS A 85 -9.11 0.40 1.84
CA CYS A 85 -9.95 -0.75 1.51
C CYS A 85 -10.93 -0.50 0.36
N ASN A 86 -11.14 0.75 -0.07
CA ASN A 86 -12.02 1.11 -1.17
C ASN A 86 -11.27 1.55 -2.45
N TYR A 87 -9.93 1.52 -2.45
CA TYR A 87 -9.16 1.79 -3.67
C TYR A 87 -9.49 0.77 -4.76
N SER A 88 -9.64 1.26 -5.99
CA SER A 88 -9.88 0.51 -7.21
C SER A 88 -8.58 0.29 -7.98
N GLU A 89 -8.58 -0.74 -8.83
CA GLU A 89 -7.48 -0.98 -9.78
C GLU A 89 -7.21 0.26 -10.64
N GLY A 90 -5.92 0.53 -10.90
CA GLY A 90 -5.46 1.69 -11.66
C GLY A 90 -5.31 2.98 -10.84
N GLU A 91 -5.85 3.05 -9.63
CA GLU A 91 -5.65 4.22 -8.76
C GLU A 91 -4.20 4.32 -8.25
N LYS A 92 -3.76 5.56 -7.96
CA LYS A 92 -2.41 5.84 -7.49
C LYS A 92 -2.33 5.96 -5.97
N ILE A 93 -1.26 5.41 -5.40
CA ILE A 93 -0.97 5.44 -3.97
C ILE A 93 0.47 5.87 -3.75
N ASN A 94 0.69 6.90 -2.92
CA ASN A 94 2.04 7.35 -2.58
C ASN A 94 2.57 6.65 -1.31
N ILE A 95 3.71 5.98 -1.43
CA ILE A 95 4.28 5.11 -0.39
C ILE A 95 5.70 5.55 -0.03
N ILE A 96 6.00 5.67 1.26
CA ILE A 96 7.37 5.75 1.79
C ILE A 96 7.78 4.37 2.30
N PHE A 97 8.92 3.89 1.82
CA PHE A 97 9.51 2.60 2.18
C PHE A 97 10.44 2.71 3.40
N PRO A 98 10.70 1.58 4.10
CA PRO A 98 11.65 1.48 5.21
C PRO A 98 13.03 2.10 4.91
#